data_AF-A0A8T1VHY1-F1
#
_entry.id   AF-A0A8T1VHY1-F1
#
_cell.length_a   1.000
_cell.length_b   1.000
_cell.length_c   1.000
_cell.angle_alpha   90.00
_cell.angle_beta   90.00
_cell.angle_gamma   90.00
#
_symmetry.space_group_name_H-M   'P 1'
#
loop_
_entity.id
_entity.type
_entity.pdbx_description
1 polymer ?
#
loop_
_entity_poly.entity_id
_entity_poly.type
_entity_poly.pdbx_seq_one_letter_code
_entity_poly.pdbx_strand_id
1 'polypeptide(L)'
;MLQFMHKQTDSDLSSSEQLVSALAVALLGASLFITARQLRRSKSKKPHRNGLPLPRPKTTLLVLGNVVDFVKNNAIFHDWIFDLAQEFGDTPFLLTSPGRPDILVISTPESFEDVTKTQFDIFVKGVYISEMFYDLLGNALTITDGEDWRVQRKIFAKLFTMRALQESMASTIQKCGRKMHSVFAIAADEKKHFDRFQLMN
;
A
#
# COMPACT_ATOMS: atom_id res chain seq x y z
N MET A 1 5.42 -38.08 -53.69
CA MET A 1 4.55 -37.16 -52.92
C MET A 1 4.60 -37.43 -51.40
N LEU A 2 4.51 -38.68 -50.95
CA LEU A 2 4.52 -39.05 -49.52
C LEU A 2 5.84 -38.74 -48.76
N GLN A 3 7.01 -38.86 -49.41
CA GLN A 3 8.29 -38.49 -48.78
C GLN A 3 8.47 -36.98 -48.58
N PHE A 4 7.80 -36.15 -49.39
CA PHE A 4 7.87 -34.70 -49.24
C PHE A 4 7.00 -34.24 -48.07
N MET A 5 5.84 -34.87 -47.86
CA MET A 5 4.96 -34.56 -46.73
C MET A 5 5.53 -35.02 -45.39
N HIS A 6 6.22 -36.18 -45.32
CA HIS A 6 6.84 -36.64 -44.07
C HIS A 6 7.98 -35.71 -43.62
N LYS A 7 8.84 -35.28 -44.55
CA LYS A 7 9.92 -34.33 -44.28
C LYS A 7 9.43 -32.96 -43.82
N GLN A 8 8.25 -32.53 -44.30
CA GLN A 8 7.64 -31.26 -43.93
C GLN A 8 6.95 -31.32 -42.57
N THR A 9 6.41 -32.49 -42.20
CA THR A 9 5.79 -32.72 -40.88
C THR A 9 6.85 -32.77 -39.78
N ASP A 10 8.01 -33.41 -40.04
CA ASP A 10 9.13 -33.46 -39.09
C ASP A 10 9.84 -32.11 -38.94
N SER A 11 9.93 -31.31 -40.01
CA SER A 11 10.52 -29.96 -39.94
C SER A 11 9.64 -28.97 -39.14
N ASP A 12 8.32 -29.07 -39.27
CA ASP A 12 7.38 -28.22 -38.54
C ASP A 12 7.33 -28.62 -37.05
N LEU A 13 7.42 -29.92 -36.72
CA LEU A 13 7.49 -30.40 -35.34
C LEU A 13 8.77 -29.92 -34.65
N SER A 14 9.93 -30.05 -35.32
CA SER A 14 11.23 -29.58 -34.82
C SER A 14 11.27 -28.07 -34.62
N SER A 15 10.66 -27.30 -35.53
CA SER A 15 10.58 -25.84 -35.41
C SER A 15 9.70 -25.40 -34.25
N SER A 16 8.60 -26.13 -33.97
CA SER A 16 7.72 -25.83 -32.84
C SER A 16 8.37 -26.09 -31.47
N GLU A 17 9.16 -27.16 -31.32
CA GLU A 17 9.89 -27.44 -30.07
C GLU A 17 11.04 -26.45 -29.83
N GLN A 18 11.71 -26.01 -30.90
CA GLN A 18 12.72 -24.95 -30.81
C GLN A 18 12.10 -23.62 -30.37
N LEU A 19 10.92 -23.28 -30.88
CA LEU A 19 10.20 -22.06 -30.47
C LEU A 19 9.74 -22.12 -29.01
N VAL A 20 9.22 -23.26 -28.55
CA VAL A 20 8.77 -23.44 -27.15
C VAL A 20 9.96 -23.38 -26.20
N SER A 21 11.08 -24.03 -26.52
CA SER A 21 12.29 -23.97 -25.69
C SER A 21 12.89 -22.56 -25.65
N ALA A 22 12.93 -21.85 -26.79
CA ALA A 22 13.40 -20.47 -26.86
C ALA A 22 12.53 -19.53 -26.02
N LEU A 23 11.20 -19.68 -26.07
CA LEU A 23 10.28 -18.90 -25.23
C LEU A 23 10.46 -19.22 -23.74
N ALA A 24 10.63 -20.49 -23.36
CA ALA A 24 10.87 -20.86 -21.97
C ALA A 24 12.18 -20.27 -21.44
N VAL A 25 13.26 -20.31 -22.23
CA VAL A 25 14.55 -19.69 -21.88
C VAL A 25 14.44 -18.17 -21.78
N ALA A 26 13.70 -17.53 -22.69
CA ALA A 26 13.46 -16.08 -22.64
C ALA A 26 12.66 -15.67 -21.40
N LEU A 27 11.62 -16.44 -21.01
CA LEU A 27 10.82 -16.19 -19.81
C LEU A 27 11.63 -16.41 -18.53
N LEU A 28 12.44 -17.47 -18.46
CA LEU A 28 13.34 -17.71 -17.33
C LEU A 28 14.42 -16.62 -17.24
N GLY A 29 14.97 -16.18 -18.37
CA GLY A 29 15.93 -15.08 -18.45
C GLY A 29 15.32 -13.75 -18.01
N ALA A 30 14.10 -13.44 -18.45
CA ALA A 30 13.37 -12.24 -18.05
C ALA A 30 12.99 -12.29 -16.56
N SER A 31 12.52 -13.44 -16.06
CA SER A 31 12.24 -13.66 -14.65
C SER A 31 13.49 -13.50 -13.78
N LEU A 32 14.62 -14.07 -14.20
CA LEU A 32 15.92 -13.92 -13.53
C LEU A 32 16.43 -12.47 -13.58
N PHE A 33 16.23 -11.76 -14.69
CA PHE A 33 16.60 -10.36 -14.83
C PHE A 33 15.73 -9.45 -13.97
N ILE A 34 14.42 -9.68 -13.92
CA ILE A 34 13.47 -8.92 -13.09
C ILE A 34 13.78 -9.16 -11.62
N THR A 35 13.96 -10.41 -11.20
CA THR A 35 14.32 -10.75 -9.81
C THR A 35 15.69 -10.21 -9.43
N ALA A 36 16.70 -10.29 -10.31
CA ALA A 36 18.01 -9.68 -10.08
C ALA A 36 17.94 -8.15 -9.99
N ARG A 37 17.08 -7.50 -10.79
CA ARG A 37 16.84 -6.06 -10.75
C ARG A 37 16.09 -5.64 -9.48
N GLN A 38 15.14 -6.45 -9.01
CA GLN A 38 14.49 -6.29 -7.70
C GLN A 38 15.48 -6.44 -6.54
N LEU A 39 16.34 -7.46 -6.57
CA LEU A 39 17.42 -7.64 -5.60
C LEU A 39 18.43 -6.49 -5.64
N ARG A 40 18.75 -5.95 -6.82
CA ARG A 40 19.64 -4.77 -6.96
C ARG A 40 19.01 -3.49 -6.44
N ARG A 41 17.70 -3.28 -6.63
CA ARG A 41 16.96 -2.18 -6.00
C ARG A 41 16.95 -2.33 -4.47
N SER A 42 16.97 -3.56 -3.96
CA SER A 42 17.20 -3.90 -2.55
C SER A 42 18.69 -3.82 -2.13
N LYS A 43 19.48 -2.88 -2.68
CA LYS A 43 20.80 -2.50 -2.14
C LYS A 43 20.73 -1.19 -1.35
N SER A 44 19.57 -0.85 -0.79
CA SER A 44 19.50 0.19 0.23
C SER A 44 20.31 -0.27 1.45
N LYS A 45 21.09 0.63 2.05
CA LYS A 45 21.75 0.34 3.33
C LYS A 45 20.66 -0.05 4.31
N LYS A 46 20.76 -1.27 4.88
CA LYS A 46 19.81 -1.70 5.89
C LYS A 46 19.79 -0.68 7.03
N PRO A 47 18.62 -0.34 7.59
CA PRO A 47 18.56 0.63 8.68
C PRO A 47 19.25 0.05 9.93
N HIS A 48 20.08 0.88 10.56
CA HIS A 48 20.80 0.57 11.79
C HIS A 48 20.50 1.65 12.83
N ARG A 49 20.42 1.26 14.11
CA ARG A 49 20.36 2.19 15.25
C ARG A 49 21.59 1.95 16.11
N ASN A 50 22.37 3.00 16.38
CA ASN A 50 23.63 2.92 17.14
C ASN A 50 24.62 1.86 16.59
N GLY A 51 24.66 1.69 15.26
CA GLY A 51 25.53 0.71 14.59
C GLY A 51 25.01 -0.73 14.59
N LEU A 52 23.92 -1.04 15.29
CA LEU A 52 23.29 -2.36 15.29
C LEU A 52 22.13 -2.42 14.30
N PRO A 53 21.90 -3.57 13.64
CA PRO A 53 20.73 -3.75 12.78
C PRO A 53 19.46 -3.61 13.62
N LEU A 54 18.42 -3.01 13.03
CA LEU A 54 17.13 -2.93 13.71
C LEU A 54 16.56 -4.33 13.98
N PRO A 55 15.90 -4.53 15.14
CA PRO A 55 15.26 -5.78 15.45
C PRO A 55 14.10 -6.07 14.50
N ARG A 56 13.75 -7.35 14.40
CA ARG A 56 12.67 -7.86 13.54
C ARG A 56 11.85 -8.89 14.31
N PRO A 57 10.55 -9.03 14.03
CA PRO A 57 9.75 -10.09 14.62
C PRO A 57 10.35 -11.46 14.36
N LYS A 58 10.23 -12.37 15.34
CA LYS A 58 10.76 -13.74 15.24
C LYS A 58 10.14 -14.54 14.09
N THR A 59 8.94 -14.13 13.64
CA THR A 59 8.21 -14.72 12.51
C THR A 59 8.77 -14.30 11.15
N THR A 60 9.75 -13.39 11.11
CA THR A 60 10.35 -12.91 9.86
C THR A 60 11.15 -14.02 9.16
N LEU A 61 10.70 -14.42 7.99
CA LEU A 61 11.36 -15.44 7.16
C LEU A 61 12.52 -14.85 6.35
N LEU A 62 13.55 -15.66 6.08
CA LEU A 62 14.77 -15.20 5.41
C LEU A 62 14.54 -14.67 3.98
N VAL A 63 13.68 -15.33 3.21
CA VAL A 63 13.39 -14.97 1.82
C VAL A 63 12.07 -14.21 1.70
N LEU A 64 11.03 -14.69 2.39
CA LEU A 64 9.68 -14.10 2.30
C LEU A 64 9.47 -12.91 3.23
N GLY A 65 10.40 -12.61 4.14
CA GLY A 65 10.20 -11.58 5.15
C GLY A 65 8.95 -11.86 5.99
N ASN A 66 8.08 -10.85 6.11
CA ASN A 66 6.84 -10.88 6.88
C ASN A 66 5.59 -11.08 6.00
N VAL A 67 5.73 -11.58 4.76
CA VAL A 67 4.57 -11.82 3.87
C VAL A 67 3.49 -12.67 4.53
N VAL A 68 3.87 -13.75 5.23
CA VAL A 68 2.92 -14.63 5.92
C VAL A 68 2.19 -13.87 7.03
N ASP A 69 2.91 -13.04 7.79
CA ASP A 69 2.32 -12.23 8.85
C ASP A 69 1.33 -11.21 8.28
N PHE A 70 1.67 -10.56 7.16
CA PHE A 70 0.77 -9.62 6.49
C PHE A 70 -0.52 -10.27 6.01
N VAL A 71 -0.44 -11.50 5.46
CA VAL A 71 -1.62 -12.23 5.00
C VAL A 71 -2.48 -12.68 6.19
N LYS A 72 -1.86 -13.26 7.22
CA LYS A 72 -2.56 -13.79 8.39
C LYS A 72 -3.27 -12.69 9.19
N ASN A 73 -2.62 -11.54 9.35
CA ASN A 73 -3.10 -10.47 10.20
C ASN A 73 -3.79 -9.34 9.43
N ASN A 74 -4.09 -9.51 8.14
CA ASN A 74 -4.64 -8.44 7.29
C ASN A 74 -5.91 -7.79 7.87
N ALA A 75 -6.83 -8.60 8.41
CA ALA A 75 -8.09 -8.11 8.99
C ALA A 75 -7.91 -7.35 10.32
N ILE A 76 -6.80 -7.60 11.02
CA ILE A 76 -6.47 -7.05 12.34
C ILE A 76 -5.11 -6.33 12.31
N PHE A 77 -4.75 -5.75 11.17
CA PHE A 77 -3.39 -5.29 10.91
C PHE A 77 -2.92 -4.29 11.97
N HIS A 78 -3.78 -3.35 12.36
CA HIS A 78 -3.44 -2.35 13.37
C HIS A 78 -3.24 -2.97 14.77
N ASP A 79 -4.08 -3.92 15.16
CA ASP A 79 -3.96 -4.62 16.44
C ASP A 79 -2.67 -5.45 16.48
N TRP A 80 -2.37 -6.14 15.38
CA TRP A 80 -1.12 -6.90 15.24
C TRP A 80 0.13 -6.02 15.33
N ILE A 81 0.13 -4.85 14.66
CA ILE A 81 1.23 -3.90 14.76
C ILE A 81 1.36 -3.35 16.19
N PHE A 82 0.23 -3.12 16.87
CA PHE A 82 0.21 -2.68 18.26
C PHE A 82 0.80 -3.73 19.22
N ASP A 83 0.43 -5.00 19.06
CA ASP A 83 0.99 -6.11 19.85
C ASP A 83 2.50 -6.26 19.63
N LEU A 84 2.96 -6.13 18.38
CA LEU A 84 4.40 -6.10 18.09
C LEU A 84 5.09 -4.89 18.74
N ALA A 85 4.48 -3.71 18.67
CA ALA A 85 5.03 -2.51 19.31
C ALA A 85 5.13 -2.69 20.84
N GLN A 86 4.19 -3.38 21.47
CA GLN A 86 4.29 -3.75 22.88
C GLN A 86 5.42 -4.75 23.14
N GLU A 87 5.63 -5.76 22.28
CA GLU A 87 6.75 -6.72 22.42
C GLU A 87 8.12 -6.03 22.30
N PHE A 88 8.25 -5.05 21.39
CA PHE A 88 9.49 -4.30 21.18
C PHE A 88 9.67 -3.07 22.09
N GLY A 89 8.61 -2.66 22.81
CA GLY A 89 8.56 -1.47 23.66
C GLY A 89 8.88 -0.19 22.87
N ASP A 90 9.85 0.59 23.37
CA ASP A 90 10.31 1.85 22.74
C ASP A 90 11.32 1.62 21.61
N THR A 91 11.57 0.37 21.23
CA THR A 91 12.54 0.04 20.19
C THR A 91 11.86 -0.03 18.83
N PRO A 92 12.27 0.80 17.84
CA PRO A 92 11.74 0.69 16.51
C PRO A 92 12.19 -0.62 15.87
N PHE A 93 11.30 -1.23 15.08
CA PHE A 93 11.54 -2.53 14.46
C PHE A 93 11.17 -2.49 12.97
N LEU A 94 11.70 -3.47 12.23
CA LEU A 94 11.54 -3.53 10.78
C LEU A 94 10.64 -4.70 10.35
N LEU A 95 9.71 -4.42 9.46
CA LEU A 95 8.96 -5.42 8.71
C LEU A 95 9.38 -5.38 7.24
N THR A 96 9.53 -6.54 6.62
CA THR A 96 10.09 -6.64 5.26
C THR A 96 9.19 -7.50 4.38
N SER A 97 9.13 -7.18 3.09
CA SER A 97 8.38 -7.98 2.12
C SER A 97 9.04 -7.88 0.73
N PRO A 98 9.26 -9.01 0.03
CA PRO A 98 9.82 -9.01 -1.31
C PRO A 98 9.03 -8.10 -2.26
N GLY A 99 9.74 -7.23 -2.98
CA GLY A 99 9.13 -6.32 -3.95
C GLY A 99 8.44 -5.09 -3.36
N ARG A 100 8.45 -4.91 -2.03
CA ARG A 100 7.96 -3.70 -1.35
C ARG A 100 9.07 -3.01 -0.57
N PRO A 101 8.97 -1.69 -0.31
CA PRO A 101 9.85 -1.02 0.64
C PRO A 101 9.72 -1.63 2.04
N ASP A 102 10.83 -1.65 2.78
CA ASP A 102 10.83 -2.06 4.19
C ASP A 102 9.98 -1.07 5.01
N ILE A 103 9.22 -1.59 5.96
CA ILE A 103 8.36 -0.80 6.85
C ILE A 103 9.06 -0.66 8.20
N LEU A 104 9.43 0.57 8.55
CA LEU A 104 9.93 0.92 9.88
C LEU A 104 8.74 1.28 10.77
N VAL A 105 8.58 0.55 11.87
CA VAL A 105 7.55 0.85 12.88
C VAL A 105 8.19 1.61 14.03
N ILE A 106 7.55 2.73 14.40
CA ILE A 106 7.93 3.58 15.53
C ILE A 106 6.73 3.70 16.48
N SER A 107 7.00 3.78 17.78
CA SER A 107 5.97 3.80 18.84
C SER A 107 6.11 4.96 19.83
N THR A 108 7.24 5.69 19.82
CA THR A 108 7.50 6.74 20.83
C THR A 108 7.05 8.12 20.35
N PRO A 109 6.54 8.99 21.26
CA PRO A 109 6.11 10.35 20.90
C PRO A 109 7.21 11.20 20.25
N GLU A 110 8.45 11.05 20.68
CA GLU A 110 9.61 11.77 20.14
C GLU A 110 9.87 11.35 18.69
N SER A 111 9.78 10.05 18.41
CA SER A 111 9.90 9.54 17.04
C SER A 111 8.79 10.08 16.13
N PHE A 112 7.57 10.21 16.66
CA PHE A 112 6.46 10.82 15.93
C PHE A 112 6.68 12.32 15.68
N GLU A 113 7.17 13.08 16.67
CA GLU A 113 7.51 14.49 16.49
C GLU A 113 8.61 14.64 15.43
N ASP A 114 9.63 13.79 15.48
CA ASP A 114 10.72 13.81 14.51
C ASP A 114 10.21 13.60 13.07
N VAL A 115 9.36 12.60 12.85
CA VAL A 115 8.81 12.32 11.52
C VAL A 115 7.86 13.41 11.05
N THR A 116 6.97 13.88 11.92
CA THR A 116 5.84 14.74 11.52
C THR A 116 6.15 16.24 11.56
N LYS A 117 7.19 16.65 12.29
CA LYS A 117 7.51 18.07 12.53
C LYS A 117 8.98 18.38 12.28
N THR A 118 9.91 17.71 12.96
CA THR A 118 11.34 18.08 12.92
C THR A 118 11.94 17.79 11.55
N GLN A 119 11.62 16.64 10.96
CA GLN A 119 12.23 16.12 9.73
C GLN A 119 11.18 15.83 8.65
N PHE A 120 10.12 16.65 8.61
CA PHE A 120 8.99 16.46 7.70
C PHE A 120 9.41 16.35 6.22
N ASP A 121 10.39 17.16 5.80
CA ASP A 121 10.90 17.15 4.41
C ASP A 121 11.74 15.91 4.06
N ILE A 122 12.22 15.17 5.07
CA ILE A 122 12.99 13.94 4.89
C ILE A 122 12.04 12.75 4.76
N PHE A 123 10.99 12.71 5.59
CA PHE A 123 9.99 11.64 5.60
C PHE A 123 8.85 11.92 4.62
N VAL A 124 9.17 11.84 3.33
CA VAL A 124 8.17 11.92 2.25
C VAL A 124 7.28 10.67 2.22
N LYS A 125 6.05 10.79 1.71
CA LYS A 125 5.14 9.63 1.51
C LYS A 125 5.74 8.65 0.52
N GLY A 126 6.46 9.17 -0.45
CA GLY A 126 7.31 8.41 -1.34
C GLY A 126 6.57 7.78 -2.51
N VAL A 127 7.39 7.31 -3.47
CA VAL A 127 6.92 6.85 -4.79
C VAL A 127 5.97 5.66 -4.67
N TYR A 128 6.19 4.75 -3.72
CA TYR A 128 5.36 3.56 -3.57
C TYR A 128 3.89 3.90 -3.28
N ILE A 129 3.63 4.83 -2.35
CA ILE A 129 2.27 5.26 -2.02
C ILE A 129 1.68 6.10 -3.16
N SER A 130 2.48 6.99 -3.76
CA SER A 130 2.05 7.82 -4.88
C SER A 130 1.60 6.96 -6.08
N GLU A 131 2.42 6.02 -6.54
CA GLU A 131 2.11 5.11 -7.65
C GLU A 131 0.89 4.23 -7.35
N MET A 132 0.78 3.71 -6.12
CA MET A 132 -0.33 2.82 -5.72
C MET A 132 -1.71 3.51 -5.80
N PHE A 133 -1.76 4.82 -5.57
CA PHE A 133 -3.01 5.59 -5.56
C PHE A 133 -3.17 6.54 -6.76
N TYR A 134 -2.19 6.57 -7.67
CA TYR A 134 -2.14 7.54 -8.77
C TYR A 134 -3.36 7.43 -9.70
N ASP A 135 -3.74 6.22 -10.10
CA ASP A 135 -4.87 6.03 -11.01
C ASP A 135 -6.22 6.45 -10.41
N LEU A 136 -6.33 6.41 -9.07
CA LEU A 136 -7.54 6.78 -8.35
C LEU A 136 -7.58 8.27 -8.00
N LEU A 137 -6.46 8.82 -7.54
CA LEU A 137 -6.39 10.15 -6.92
C LEU A 137 -5.55 11.16 -7.73
N GLY A 138 -4.88 10.72 -8.79
CA GLY A 138 -4.00 11.55 -9.61
C GLY A 138 -2.84 12.12 -8.79
N ASN A 139 -2.74 13.46 -8.77
CA ASN A 139 -1.80 14.18 -7.92
C ASN A 139 -2.53 14.85 -6.74
N ALA A 140 -3.28 14.05 -5.98
CA ALA A 140 -4.00 14.56 -4.81
C ALA A 140 -3.06 14.95 -3.66
N LEU A 141 -3.53 15.86 -2.82
CA LEU A 141 -2.84 16.34 -1.62
C LEU A 141 -2.38 15.20 -0.70
N THR A 142 -3.13 14.10 -0.68
CA THR A 142 -2.85 12.92 0.15
C THR A 142 -1.66 12.10 -0.33
N ILE A 143 -1.19 12.29 -1.56
CA ILE A 143 -0.15 11.44 -2.19
C ILE A 143 1.01 12.23 -2.81
N THR A 144 0.88 13.55 -2.98
CA THR A 144 1.98 14.44 -3.39
C THR A 144 2.87 14.83 -2.21
N ASP A 145 4.15 15.10 -2.47
CA ASP A 145 5.14 15.52 -1.47
C ASP A 145 5.76 16.90 -1.82
N GLY A 146 6.54 17.46 -0.89
CA GLY A 146 7.32 18.68 -1.13
C GLY A 146 6.48 19.93 -1.44
N GLU A 147 6.89 20.67 -2.47
CA GLU A 147 6.28 21.97 -2.79
C GLU A 147 4.85 21.84 -3.33
N ASP A 148 4.58 20.82 -4.14
CA ASP A 148 3.22 20.54 -4.64
C ASP A 148 2.24 20.34 -3.47
N TRP A 149 2.66 19.60 -2.45
CA TRP A 149 1.89 19.44 -1.22
C TRP A 149 1.66 20.78 -0.49
N ARG A 150 2.69 21.64 -0.39
CA ARG A 150 2.56 22.96 0.27
C ARG A 150 1.55 23.86 -0.45
N VAL A 151 1.65 23.93 -1.77
CA VAL A 151 0.77 24.74 -2.61
C VAL A 151 -0.67 24.24 -2.48
N GLN A 152 -0.89 22.93 -2.66
CA GLN A 152 -2.23 22.34 -2.54
C GLN A 152 -2.80 22.53 -1.13
N ARG A 153 -2.02 22.27 -0.07
CA ARG A 153 -2.46 22.46 1.32
C ARG A 153 -2.88 23.90 1.57
N LYS A 154 -2.14 24.88 1.06
CA LYS A 154 -2.47 26.31 1.23
C LYS A 154 -3.79 26.67 0.55
N ILE A 155 -4.09 26.07 -0.60
CA ILE A 155 -5.38 26.25 -1.29
C ILE A 155 -6.49 25.59 -0.48
N PHE A 156 -6.33 24.31 -0.13
CA PHE A 156 -7.33 23.55 0.61
C PHE A 156 -7.64 24.15 1.99
N ALA A 157 -6.63 24.62 2.72
CA ALA A 157 -6.83 25.26 4.03
C ALA A 157 -7.77 26.48 3.98
N LYS A 158 -7.82 27.19 2.85
CA LYS A 158 -8.76 28.31 2.66
C LYS A 158 -10.18 27.83 2.38
N LEU A 159 -10.33 26.73 1.65
CA LEU A 159 -11.62 26.12 1.35
C LEU A 159 -12.25 25.45 2.58
N PHE A 160 -11.42 24.89 3.46
CA PHE A 160 -11.83 24.21 4.68
C PHE A 160 -11.79 25.11 5.93
N THR A 161 -12.00 26.42 5.78
CA THR A 161 -12.17 27.29 6.95
C THR A 161 -13.51 27.03 7.61
N MET A 162 -13.60 27.25 8.93
CA MET A 162 -14.85 27.06 9.69
C MET A 162 -16.01 27.88 9.10
N ARG A 163 -15.75 29.13 8.71
CA ARG A 163 -16.75 29.98 8.04
C ARG A 163 -17.19 29.39 6.70
N ALA A 164 -16.25 29.02 5.84
CA ALA A 164 -16.59 28.44 4.53
C ALA A 164 -17.39 27.14 4.68
N LEU A 165 -17.03 26.27 5.63
CA LEU A 165 -17.78 25.04 5.93
C LEU A 165 -19.20 25.34 6.43
N GLN A 166 -19.35 26.29 7.35
CA GLN A 166 -20.68 26.68 7.85
C GLN A 166 -21.57 27.26 6.76
N GLU A 167 -21.04 28.16 5.92
CA GLU A 167 -21.83 28.82 4.88
C GLU A 167 -22.17 27.88 3.72
N SER A 168 -21.23 27.02 3.30
CA SER A 168 -21.41 26.18 2.11
C SER A 168 -21.98 24.80 2.39
N MET A 169 -21.74 24.20 3.56
CA MET A 169 -22.10 22.81 3.85
C MET A 169 -23.21 22.65 4.89
N ALA A 170 -23.49 23.64 5.74
CA ALA A 170 -24.45 23.47 6.84
C ALA A 170 -25.85 23.09 6.34
N SER A 171 -26.35 23.73 5.28
CA SER A 171 -27.66 23.43 4.72
C SER A 171 -27.73 22.01 4.14
N THR A 172 -26.68 21.57 3.46
CA THR A 172 -26.54 20.21 2.92
C THR A 172 -26.48 19.17 4.03
N ILE A 173 -25.66 19.41 5.07
CA ILE A 173 -25.55 18.51 6.23
C ILE A 173 -26.90 18.40 6.94
N GLN A 174 -27.60 19.51 7.17
CA GLN A 174 -28.93 19.49 7.77
C GLN A 174 -29.94 18.73 6.91
N LYS A 175 -29.91 18.92 5.59
CA LYS A 175 -30.79 18.21 4.65
C LYS A 175 -30.52 16.69 4.69
N CYS A 176 -29.27 16.28 4.60
CA CYS A 176 -28.87 14.87 4.71
C CYS A 176 -29.24 14.29 6.08
N GLY A 177 -29.00 15.05 7.16
CA GLY A 177 -29.35 14.66 8.52
C GLY A 177 -30.86 14.44 8.70
N ARG A 178 -31.72 15.32 8.17
CA ARG A 178 -33.17 15.14 8.18
C ARG A 178 -33.61 13.91 7.39
N LYS A 179 -33.01 13.67 6.22
CA LYS A 179 -33.29 12.47 5.42
C LYS A 179 -32.91 11.21 6.19
N MET A 180 -31.73 11.17 6.78
CA MET A 180 -31.27 10.04 7.60
C MET A 180 -32.18 9.82 8.81
N HIS A 181 -32.58 10.89 9.50
CA HIS A 181 -33.54 10.83 10.60
C HIS A 181 -34.88 10.23 10.16
N SER A 182 -35.40 10.62 8.99
CA SER A 182 -36.65 10.05 8.48
C SER A 182 -36.56 8.54 8.21
N VAL A 183 -35.43 8.07 7.68
CA VAL A 183 -35.19 6.64 7.46
C VAL A 183 -35.16 5.89 8.80
N PHE A 184 -34.51 6.47 9.82
CA PHE A 184 -34.48 5.89 11.16
C PHE A 184 -35.84 5.85 11.84
N ALA A 185 -36.66 6.90 11.67
CA ALA A 185 -38.02 6.94 12.23
C ALA A 185 -38.89 5.81 11.64
N ILE A 186 -38.87 5.62 10.32
CA ILE A 186 -39.62 4.54 9.65
C ILE A 186 -39.13 3.17 10.13
N ALA A 187 -37.82 2.96 10.19
CA ALA A 187 -37.26 1.68 10.65
C ALA A 187 -37.60 1.38 12.11
N ALA A 188 -37.67 2.40 12.97
CA ALA A 188 -38.06 2.26 14.36
C ALA A 188 -39.53 1.86 14.50
N ASP A 189 -40.43 2.50 13.75
CA ASP A 189 -41.87 2.19 13.74
C ASP A 189 -42.13 0.76 13.23
N GLU A 190 -41.40 0.33 12.20
CA GLU A 190 -41.46 -1.02 11.64
C GLU A 190 -40.70 -2.08 12.47
N LYS A 191 -40.02 -1.68 13.55
CA LYS A 191 -39.09 -2.52 14.35
C LYS A 191 -38.09 -3.29 13.48
N LYS A 192 -37.64 -2.66 12.40
CA LYS A 192 -36.76 -3.27 11.41
C LYS A 192 -35.31 -2.95 11.76
N HIS A 193 -34.49 -4.00 11.86
CA HIS A 193 -33.04 -3.84 11.94
C HIS A 193 -32.49 -3.42 10.58
N PHE A 194 -31.53 -2.51 10.57
CA PHE A 194 -30.81 -2.12 9.36
C PHE A 194 -29.31 -2.40 9.53
N ASP A 195 -28.69 -2.80 8.44
CA ASP A 195 -27.24 -2.91 8.35
C ASP A 195 -26.63 -1.51 8.21
N ARG A 196 -25.72 -1.16 9.13
CA ARG A 196 -25.01 0.13 9.11
C ARG A 196 -24.19 0.32 7.84
N PHE A 197 -23.57 -0.74 7.32
CA PHE A 197 -22.75 -0.64 6.12
C PHE A 197 -23.59 -0.37 4.88
N GLN A 198 -24.77 -1.00 4.79
CA GLN A 198 -25.71 -0.75 3.70
C GLN A 198 -26.29 0.66 3.76
N LEU A 199 -26.41 1.25 4.95
CA LEU A 199 -26.91 2.62 5.11
C LEU A 199 -25.90 3.69 4.67
N MET A 200 -24.60 3.39 4.80
CA MET A 200 -23.51 4.35 4.56
C MET A 200 -23.02 4.36 3.10
N ASN A 201 -23.47 3.40 2.28
CA ASN A 201 -23.16 3.28 0.84
C ASN A 201 -24.39 3.65 -0.02
#